data_AF-A0A254SP57-F1
#
_entry.id   AF-A0A254SP57-F1
#
_cell.length_a   1.000
_cell.length_b   1.000
_cell.length_c   1.000
_cell.angle_alpha   90.00
_cell.angle_beta   90.00
_cell.angle_gamma   90.00
#
_symmetry.space_group_name_H-M   'P 1'
#
loop_
_entity.id
_entity.type
_entity.pdbx_description
1 polymer ?
#
loop_
_entity_poly.entity_id
_entity_poly.type
_entity_poly.pdbx_seq_one_letter_code
_entity_poly.pdbx_strand_id
1 'polypeptide(L)'
;MDSAVFLYNKYSDLSKHIEVYYSTGVPTAEASSNGDLRFGKDRNYMYVGTAMHEMAHTMGMGTTSEYKAMFKDGVFQGEKAQALIKEIDGPDAVLKGDSQHFWPYGINYKSEVHSEQDLINHVKIVNAMYQDIFKEAFFKQGRIKSLSEKKCMGITSSNTLELMDCADTATFVKIYSMGDKPVTYRFQLGNRVVDIPNESTAAGVTASTYGYNGGAHQKYQLEDAGVNTPNAFLLKNYKSGLYLQAVGKNVVQNPMPSRSDDFIWKIEEQRADTADKPVSISKRRIPNKNLEESMPERLFDALGRAASKIRRGVTSKLLKSN
;
A
#
# COMPACT_ATOMS: atom_id res chain seq x y z
N MET A 1 1.79 16.95 -2.29
CA MET A 1 1.28 15.69 -1.71
C MET A 1 0.43 14.92 -2.69
N ASP A 2 -0.70 15.45 -3.17
CA ASP A 2 -1.62 14.71 -4.06
C ASP A 2 -0.93 13.97 -5.23
N SER A 3 -0.03 14.63 -5.96
CA SER A 3 0.72 14.00 -7.06
C SER A 3 1.66 12.87 -6.59
N ALA A 4 2.30 13.03 -5.43
CA ALA A 4 3.18 12.00 -4.87
C ALA A 4 2.35 10.78 -4.43
N VAL A 5 1.23 11.00 -3.73
CA VAL A 5 0.29 9.95 -3.32
C VAL A 5 -0.25 9.20 -4.54
N PHE A 6 -0.65 9.93 -5.59
CA PHE A 6 -1.10 9.33 -6.84
C PHE A 6 -0.04 8.40 -7.46
N LEU A 7 1.20 8.85 -7.56
CA LEU A 7 2.29 8.05 -8.12
C LEU A 7 2.56 6.79 -7.28
N TYR A 8 2.62 6.93 -5.95
CA TYR A 8 2.79 5.79 -5.04
C TYR A 8 1.65 4.78 -5.15
N ASN A 9 0.39 5.24 -5.13
CA ASN A 9 -0.78 4.35 -5.26
C ASN A 9 -0.85 3.66 -6.62
N LYS A 10 -0.34 4.30 -7.68
CA LYS A 10 -0.40 3.76 -9.04
C LYS A 10 0.72 2.76 -9.35
N TYR A 11 1.91 2.98 -8.80
CA TYR A 11 3.13 2.25 -9.17
C TYR A 11 3.72 1.41 -8.04
N SER A 12 3.03 1.29 -6.90
CA SER A 12 3.39 0.39 -5.81
C SER A 12 2.17 -0.12 -5.06
N ASP A 13 2.34 -1.20 -4.30
CA ASP A 13 1.33 -1.73 -3.38
C ASP A 13 1.60 -1.31 -1.91
N LEU A 14 2.49 -0.33 -1.72
CA LEU A 14 2.85 0.18 -0.41
C LEU A 14 1.66 0.91 0.24
N SER A 15 1.54 0.79 1.56
CA SER A 15 0.50 1.47 2.31
C SER A 15 1.05 2.01 3.62
N LYS A 16 0.83 3.30 3.87
CA LYS A 16 1.24 3.99 5.08
C LYS A 16 0.26 5.13 5.35
N HIS A 17 -0.10 5.31 6.61
CA HIS A 17 -0.74 6.54 7.05
C HIS A 17 0.34 7.60 7.28
N ILE A 18 0.22 8.75 6.63
CA ILE A 18 1.18 9.83 6.70
C ILE A 18 0.47 11.10 7.17
N GLU A 19 0.96 11.69 8.25
CA GLU A 19 0.51 12.97 8.77
C GLU A 19 1.43 14.08 8.26
N VAL A 20 0.86 15.04 7.53
CA VAL A 20 1.64 16.08 6.84
C VAL A 20 1.48 17.42 7.54
N TYR A 21 2.61 18.03 7.90
CA TYR A 21 2.68 19.28 8.62
C TYR A 21 3.42 20.38 7.85
N TYR A 22 3.05 21.62 8.11
CA TYR A 22 3.87 22.79 7.78
C TYR A 22 4.50 23.32 9.07
N SER A 23 5.83 23.28 9.17
CA SER A 23 6.57 23.68 10.37
C SER A 23 7.71 24.61 9.99
N THR A 24 7.60 25.89 10.31
CA THR A 24 8.61 26.91 9.93
C THR A 24 9.96 26.72 10.61
N GLY A 25 10.03 25.91 11.66
CA GLY A 25 11.27 25.52 12.34
C GLY A 25 12.09 24.47 11.58
N VAL A 26 11.49 23.77 10.61
CA VAL A 26 12.19 22.84 9.72
C VAL A 26 12.88 23.65 8.61
N PRO A 27 14.20 23.47 8.37
CA PRO A 27 14.90 24.21 7.33
C PRO A 27 14.43 23.85 5.90
N THR A 28 14.17 22.57 5.66
CA THR A 28 13.89 21.99 4.33
C THR A 28 12.58 21.19 4.35
N ALA A 29 12.66 19.86 4.36
CA ALA A 29 11.61 18.92 4.67
C ALA A 29 12.24 17.81 5.54
N GLU A 30 11.43 17.14 6.35
CA GLU A 30 11.86 16.01 7.17
C GLU A 30 10.72 15.02 7.33
N ALA A 31 11.06 13.75 7.51
CA ALA A 31 10.10 12.70 7.78
C ALA A 31 10.69 11.64 8.70
N SER A 32 9.79 10.87 9.31
CA SER A 32 10.11 9.78 10.21
C SER A 32 9.32 8.53 9.85
N SER A 33 9.90 7.37 10.17
CA SER A 33 9.25 6.07 9.94
C SER A 33 7.96 5.89 10.74
N ASN A 34 7.63 6.78 11.68
CA ASN A 34 6.34 6.82 12.37
C ASN A 34 5.19 7.32 11.48
N GLY A 35 5.47 7.92 10.32
CA GLY A 35 4.46 8.50 9.43
C GLY A 35 4.37 10.02 9.47
N ASP A 36 5.16 10.70 10.30
CA ASP A 36 5.24 12.16 10.27
C ASP A 36 6.05 12.63 9.06
N LEU A 37 5.51 13.63 8.35
CA LEU A 37 6.17 14.32 7.26
C LEU A 37 5.97 15.83 7.44
N ARG A 38 7.05 16.61 7.39
CA ARG A 38 6.99 18.06 7.60
C ARG A 38 7.69 18.79 6.46
N PHE A 39 7.07 19.87 6.01
CA PHE A 39 7.74 20.85 5.17
C PHE A 39 8.07 22.12 5.96
N GLY A 40 9.28 22.62 5.73
CA GLY A 40 9.82 23.87 6.23
C GLY A 40 9.27 25.11 5.56
N LYS A 41 9.77 26.28 5.99
CA LYS A 41 9.34 27.58 5.44
C LYS A 41 9.70 27.80 3.96
N ASP A 42 10.77 27.15 3.48
CA ASP A 42 11.24 27.33 2.11
C ASP A 42 10.34 26.57 1.11
N ARG A 43 9.64 27.34 0.27
CA ARG A 43 8.72 26.84 -0.75
C ARG A 43 9.43 26.02 -1.84
N ASN A 44 10.75 26.15 -1.99
CA ASN A 44 11.50 25.36 -2.98
C ASN A 44 11.44 23.86 -2.73
N TYR A 45 11.24 23.43 -1.48
CA TYR A 45 11.09 22.02 -1.07
C TYR A 45 9.64 21.52 -1.18
N MET A 46 8.67 22.38 -1.48
CA MET A 46 7.26 22.00 -1.62
C MET A 46 6.92 21.58 -3.05
N TYR A 47 7.67 20.62 -3.59
CA TYR A 47 7.40 20.03 -4.90
C TYR A 47 7.29 18.51 -4.82
N VAL A 48 6.81 17.89 -5.91
CA VAL A 48 6.48 16.47 -5.94
C VAL A 48 7.67 15.55 -5.60
N GLY A 49 8.88 15.86 -6.06
CA GLY A 49 10.07 15.04 -5.80
C GLY A 49 10.46 15.04 -4.32
N THR A 50 10.52 16.19 -3.65
CA THR A 50 10.75 16.22 -2.19
C THR A 50 9.63 15.48 -1.45
N ALA A 51 8.36 15.67 -1.84
CA ALA A 51 7.29 14.92 -1.21
C ALA A 51 7.47 13.39 -1.34
N MET A 52 7.90 12.91 -2.51
CA MET A 52 8.16 11.48 -2.74
C MET A 52 9.37 10.97 -1.96
N HIS A 53 10.44 11.76 -1.91
CA HIS A 53 11.63 11.51 -1.08
C HIS A 53 11.26 11.36 0.40
N GLU A 54 10.53 12.32 0.96
CA GLU A 54 10.07 12.25 2.35
C GLU A 54 9.08 11.09 2.58
N MET A 55 8.22 10.77 1.59
CA MET A 55 7.38 9.57 1.68
C MET A 55 8.24 8.30 1.76
N ALA A 56 9.36 8.21 1.03
CA ALA A 56 10.29 7.08 1.16
C ALA A 56 10.86 6.99 2.59
N HIS A 57 11.20 8.12 3.22
CA HIS A 57 11.59 8.17 4.62
C HIS A 57 10.50 7.64 5.57
N THR A 58 9.22 7.92 5.33
CA THR A 58 8.13 7.34 6.14
C THR A 58 7.97 5.82 5.97
N MET A 59 8.44 5.28 4.84
CA MET A 59 8.47 3.85 4.54
C MET A 59 9.73 3.16 5.07
N GLY A 60 10.65 3.90 5.68
CA GLY A 60 11.82 3.36 6.37
C GLY A 60 13.15 3.62 5.69
N MET A 61 13.16 4.10 4.44
CA MET A 61 14.42 4.44 3.76
C MET A 61 15.13 5.53 4.55
N GLY A 62 16.38 5.33 4.95
CA GLY A 62 17.15 6.32 5.71
C GLY A 62 16.69 6.60 7.15
N THR A 63 15.62 5.97 7.64
CA THR A 63 15.03 6.25 8.96
C THR A 63 14.94 5.02 9.87
N THR A 64 15.35 3.84 9.39
CA THR A 64 15.35 2.60 10.17
C THR A 64 16.73 1.95 10.24
N SER A 65 16.95 1.17 11.29
CA SER A 65 18.13 0.31 11.43
C SER A 65 18.22 -0.74 10.34
N GLU A 66 17.07 -1.25 9.89
CA GLU A 66 16.90 -2.26 8.88
C GLU A 66 17.37 -1.75 7.52
N TYR A 67 17.02 -0.50 7.16
CA TYR A 67 17.55 0.15 5.97
C TYR A 67 19.08 0.22 6.03
N LYS A 68 19.63 0.73 7.14
CA LYS A 68 21.09 0.88 7.29
C LYS A 68 21.82 -0.47 7.20
N ALA A 69 21.23 -1.54 7.73
CA ALA A 69 21.79 -2.89 7.68
C ALA A 69 21.88 -3.46 6.26
N MET A 70 21.12 -2.91 5.30
CA MET A 70 21.14 -3.34 3.91
C MET A 70 22.30 -2.76 3.10
N PHE A 71 23.17 -1.92 3.68
CA PHE A 71 24.31 -1.35 2.96
C PHE A 71 25.63 -1.98 3.40
N LYS A 72 26.44 -2.37 2.41
CA LYS A 72 27.83 -2.80 2.60
C LYS A 72 28.70 -2.03 1.62
N ASP A 73 29.70 -1.32 2.15
CA ASP A 73 30.64 -0.49 1.36
C ASP A 73 29.91 0.49 0.39
N GLY A 74 28.80 1.07 0.85
CA GLY A 74 27.99 2.02 0.09
C GLY A 74 27.08 1.40 -0.98
N VAL A 75 26.97 0.07 -1.04
CA VAL A 75 26.12 -0.67 -2.00
C VAL A 75 24.94 -1.30 -1.28
N PHE A 76 23.73 -1.13 -1.82
CA PHE A 76 22.53 -1.78 -1.30
C PHE A 76 22.57 -3.28 -1.62
N GLN A 77 22.33 -4.13 -0.63
CA GLN A 77 22.49 -5.60 -0.76
C GLN A 77 21.20 -6.32 -1.17
N GLY A 78 20.08 -5.60 -1.30
CA GLY A 78 18.79 -6.20 -1.65
C GLY A 78 18.72 -6.66 -3.09
N GLU A 79 18.37 -7.94 -3.30
CA GLU A 79 18.35 -8.58 -4.61
C GLU A 79 17.26 -8.00 -5.53
N LYS A 80 16.09 -7.66 -4.99
CA LYS A 80 14.97 -7.15 -5.79
C LYS A 80 15.26 -5.76 -6.33
N ALA A 81 15.73 -4.86 -5.48
CA ALA A 81 16.06 -3.50 -5.89
C ALA A 81 17.28 -3.49 -6.83
N GLN A 82 18.27 -4.35 -6.60
CA GLN A 82 19.42 -4.47 -7.51
C GLN A 82 19.06 -5.08 -8.86
N ALA A 83 18.12 -6.03 -8.91
CA ALA A 83 17.61 -6.55 -10.19
C ALA A 83 16.84 -5.46 -10.95
N LEU A 84 15.97 -4.72 -10.25
CA LEU A 84 15.17 -3.65 -10.85
C LEU A 84 16.04 -2.51 -11.39
N ILE A 85 17.07 -2.07 -10.66
CA ILE A 85 17.92 -0.99 -11.18
C ILE A 85 18.67 -1.41 -12.45
N LYS A 86 19.05 -2.68 -12.57
CA LYS A 86 19.69 -3.21 -13.78
C LYS A 86 18.74 -3.32 -14.96
N GLU A 87 17.45 -3.57 -14.69
CA GLU A 87 16.41 -3.53 -15.71
C GLU A 87 16.20 -2.10 -16.24
N ILE A 88 16.27 -1.10 -15.35
CA ILE A 88 16.03 0.30 -15.69
C ILE A 88 17.24 0.93 -16.42
N ASP A 89 18.43 0.81 -15.84
CA ASP A 89 19.64 1.55 -16.26
C ASP A 89 20.70 0.67 -16.98
N GLY A 90 20.43 -0.63 -17.11
CA GLY A 90 21.33 -1.59 -17.76
C GLY A 90 22.14 -2.45 -16.77
N PRO A 91 22.82 -3.50 -17.28
CA PRO A 91 23.37 -4.58 -16.46
C PRO A 91 24.45 -4.15 -15.44
N ASP A 92 25.14 -3.03 -15.72
CA ASP A 92 26.21 -2.48 -14.89
C ASP A 92 25.70 -1.49 -13.82
N ALA A 93 24.39 -1.20 -13.80
CA ALA A 93 23.80 -0.30 -12.82
C ALA A 93 23.85 -0.91 -11.41
N VAL A 94 24.15 -0.07 -10.42
CA VAL A 94 24.28 -0.47 -9.02
C VAL A 94 23.55 0.53 -8.14
N LEU A 95 22.62 0.02 -7.34
CA LEU A 95 21.97 0.82 -6.31
C LEU A 95 22.94 1.04 -5.14
N LYS A 96 23.21 2.31 -4.85
CA LYS A 96 24.13 2.79 -3.83
C LYS A 96 23.40 3.63 -2.80
N GLY A 97 24.07 3.92 -1.70
CA GLY A 97 23.50 4.74 -0.64
C GLY A 97 24.41 4.88 0.55
N ASP A 98 23.93 5.63 1.53
CA ASP A 98 24.53 5.84 2.83
C ASP A 98 23.49 5.57 3.95
N SER A 99 23.72 6.10 5.15
CA SER A 99 22.79 5.88 6.28
C SER A 99 21.45 6.56 6.14
N GLN A 100 21.31 7.52 5.22
CA GLN A 100 20.12 8.36 5.07
C GLN A 100 19.57 8.32 3.63
N HIS A 101 20.42 8.29 2.62
CA HIS A 101 20.04 8.48 1.23
C HIS A 101 20.46 7.31 0.35
N PHE A 102 19.73 7.10 -0.75
CA PHE A 102 20.12 6.17 -1.79
C PHE A 102 20.18 6.86 -3.15
N TRP A 103 20.90 6.26 -4.09
CA TRP A 103 20.98 6.70 -5.48
C TRP A 103 21.36 5.51 -6.38
N PRO A 104 20.95 5.49 -7.65
CA PRO A 104 20.08 6.46 -8.34
C PRO A 104 18.61 6.43 -7.84
N TYR A 105 17.81 7.39 -8.30
CA TYR A 105 16.38 7.55 -8.02
C TYR A 105 15.97 7.78 -6.55
N GLY A 106 16.89 8.20 -5.68
CA GLY A 106 16.55 8.67 -4.33
C GLY A 106 15.81 10.00 -4.29
N ILE A 107 15.97 10.82 -5.33
CA ILE A 107 15.45 12.20 -5.40
C ILE A 107 15.94 13.01 -4.19
N ASN A 108 17.23 12.92 -3.89
CA ASN A 108 17.92 13.68 -2.85
C ASN A 108 17.99 15.16 -3.22
N TYR A 109 18.00 15.47 -4.53
CA TYR A 109 17.98 16.83 -5.03
C TYR A 109 16.94 17.04 -6.14
N LYS A 110 16.41 18.26 -6.23
CA LYS A 110 15.49 18.65 -7.30
C LYS A 110 16.08 18.49 -8.70
N SER A 111 17.39 18.66 -8.83
CA SER A 111 18.12 18.50 -10.09
C SER A 111 18.17 17.05 -10.59
N GLU A 112 17.83 16.06 -9.76
CA GLU A 112 17.82 14.64 -10.15
C GLU A 112 16.51 14.24 -10.87
N VAL A 113 15.51 15.13 -10.91
CA VAL A 113 14.24 14.88 -11.61
C VAL A 113 14.28 15.56 -12.97
N HIS A 114 14.46 14.78 -14.03
CA HIS A 114 14.49 15.25 -15.41
C HIS A 114 13.18 14.97 -16.16
N SER A 115 12.42 13.99 -15.71
CA SER A 115 11.20 13.51 -16.34
C SER A 115 10.21 12.92 -15.33
N GLU A 116 8.96 12.69 -15.76
CA GLU A 116 7.99 11.92 -14.97
C GLU A 116 8.47 10.47 -14.75
N GLN A 117 9.27 9.92 -15.66
CA GLN A 117 9.80 8.56 -15.55
C GLN A 117 10.74 8.42 -14.34
N ASP A 118 11.49 9.47 -13.97
CA ASP A 118 12.35 9.45 -12.78
C ASP A 118 11.52 9.32 -11.49
N LEU A 119 10.36 9.98 -11.44
CA LEU A 119 9.41 9.86 -10.33
C LEU A 119 8.81 8.45 -10.27
N ILE A 120 8.45 7.87 -11.42
CA ILE A 120 7.93 6.50 -11.49
C ILE A 120 9.01 5.49 -11.04
N ASN A 121 10.25 5.66 -11.51
CA ASN A 121 11.38 4.81 -11.15
C ASN A 121 11.68 4.89 -9.65
N HIS A 122 11.60 6.10 -9.05
CA HIS A 122 11.69 6.26 -7.60
C HIS A 122 10.66 5.39 -6.86
N VAL A 123 9.38 5.44 -7.23
CA VAL A 123 8.34 4.62 -6.57
C VAL A 123 8.64 3.12 -6.68
N LYS A 124 9.04 2.67 -7.89
CA LYS A 124 9.34 1.26 -8.12
C LYS A 124 10.56 0.80 -7.32
N ILE A 125 11.62 1.60 -7.28
CA ILE A 125 12.84 1.31 -6.50
C ILE A 125 12.51 1.29 -5.01
N VAL A 126 11.78 2.29 -4.50
CA VAL A 126 11.29 2.31 -3.11
C VAL A 126 10.48 1.06 -2.76
N ASN A 127 9.57 0.63 -3.64
CA ASN A 127 8.79 -0.59 -3.43
C ASN A 127 9.67 -1.85 -3.39
N ALA A 128 10.65 -1.96 -4.27
CA ALA A 128 11.60 -3.09 -4.28
C ALA A 128 12.50 -3.08 -3.02
N MET A 129 13.00 -1.90 -2.64
CA MET A 129 13.79 -1.73 -1.41
C MET A 129 12.97 -2.10 -0.17
N TYR A 130 11.71 -1.66 -0.07
CA TYR A 130 10.83 -2.03 1.04
C TYR A 130 10.70 -3.56 1.16
N GLN A 131 10.52 -4.26 0.03
CA GLN A 131 10.46 -5.72 0.02
C GLN A 131 11.78 -6.37 0.47
N ASP A 132 12.93 -5.81 0.08
CA ASP A 132 14.23 -6.34 0.51
C ASP A 132 14.52 -6.07 1.99
N ILE A 133 14.17 -4.87 2.49
CA ILE A 133 14.43 -4.42 3.86
C ILE A 133 13.52 -5.15 4.85
N PHE A 134 12.21 -5.15 4.61
CA PHE A 134 11.22 -5.67 5.55
C PHE A 134 10.78 -7.10 5.24
N LYS A 135 11.27 -7.67 4.14
CA LYS A 135 10.89 -9.00 3.67
C LYS A 135 9.37 -9.14 3.55
N GLU A 136 8.73 -8.08 3.08
CA GLU A 136 7.29 -7.96 3.01
C GLU A 136 6.88 -7.56 1.59
N ALA A 137 5.94 -8.30 0.99
CA ALA A 137 5.41 -7.97 -0.33
C ALA A 137 3.89 -8.18 -0.39
N PHE A 138 3.20 -7.37 -1.20
CA PHE A 138 1.80 -7.63 -1.50
C PHE A 138 1.66 -8.99 -2.19
N PHE A 139 0.70 -9.79 -1.73
CA PHE A 139 0.44 -11.12 -2.26
C PHE A 139 -0.89 -11.16 -3.02
N LYS A 140 -2.00 -10.87 -2.33
CA LYS A 140 -3.37 -10.94 -2.87
C LYS A 140 -4.30 -10.01 -2.12
N GLN A 141 -5.46 -9.73 -2.69
CA GLN A 141 -6.57 -9.07 -2.01
C GLN A 141 -7.92 -9.68 -2.40
N GLY A 142 -8.92 -9.51 -1.56
CA GLY A 142 -10.25 -10.07 -1.79
C GLY A 142 -10.98 -10.30 -0.48
N ARG A 143 -11.60 -11.47 -0.34
CA ARG A 143 -12.32 -11.88 0.88
C ARG A 143 -11.94 -13.28 1.29
N ILE A 144 -11.81 -13.52 2.60
CA ILE A 144 -11.52 -14.85 3.16
C ILE A 144 -12.82 -15.48 3.63
N LYS A 145 -13.32 -16.46 2.90
CA LYS A 145 -14.60 -17.12 3.14
C LYS A 145 -14.40 -18.48 3.80
N SER A 146 -15.13 -18.72 4.88
CA SER A 146 -15.24 -20.04 5.50
C SER A 146 -16.00 -21.01 4.58
N LEU A 147 -15.52 -22.26 4.49
CA LEU A 147 -16.26 -23.31 3.79
C LEU A 147 -17.42 -23.86 4.61
N SER A 148 -17.34 -23.93 5.95
CA SER A 148 -18.47 -24.37 6.77
C SER A 148 -19.58 -23.32 6.84
N GLU A 149 -19.26 -22.11 7.30
CA GLU A 149 -20.22 -21.06 7.61
C GLU A 149 -20.68 -20.27 6.37
N LYS A 150 -19.93 -20.37 5.26
CA LYS A 150 -20.14 -19.58 4.02
C LYS A 150 -20.11 -18.06 4.22
N LYS A 151 -19.54 -17.61 5.34
CA LYS A 151 -19.34 -16.20 5.73
C LYS A 151 -17.87 -15.81 5.60
N CYS A 152 -17.60 -14.51 5.55
CA CYS A 152 -16.25 -13.98 5.36
C CYS A 152 -15.69 -13.40 6.66
N MET A 153 -14.37 -13.56 6.86
CA MET A 153 -13.65 -12.82 7.89
C MET A 153 -13.81 -11.32 7.65
N GLY A 154 -14.24 -10.60 8.66
CA GLY A 154 -14.35 -9.15 8.64
C GLY A 154 -14.04 -8.53 9.98
N ILE A 155 -13.81 -7.22 9.96
CA ILE A 155 -13.53 -6.42 11.16
C ILE A 155 -14.77 -5.64 11.60
N THR A 156 -15.17 -5.77 12.86
CA THR A 156 -16.29 -5.01 13.42
C THR A 156 -15.88 -3.57 13.75
N SER A 157 -16.86 -2.69 14.03
CA SER A 157 -16.59 -1.33 14.53
C SER A 157 -15.86 -1.31 15.88
N SER A 158 -15.93 -2.38 16.66
CA SER A 158 -15.14 -2.58 17.90
C SER A 158 -13.77 -3.19 17.65
N ASN A 159 -13.32 -3.27 16.39
CA ASN A 159 -12.07 -3.90 15.96
C ASN A 159 -11.97 -5.41 16.25
N THR A 160 -13.10 -6.10 16.41
CA THR A 160 -13.12 -7.56 16.61
C THR A 160 -13.11 -8.27 15.26
N LEU A 161 -12.47 -9.43 15.19
CA LEU A 161 -12.59 -10.32 14.04
C LEU A 161 -13.86 -11.16 14.18
N GLU A 162 -14.77 -11.07 13.20
CA GLU A 162 -15.97 -11.91 13.16
C GLU A 162 -16.24 -12.42 11.74
N LEU A 163 -16.98 -13.52 11.65
CA LEU A 163 -17.56 -13.99 10.40
C LEU A 163 -18.85 -13.23 10.10
N MET A 164 -18.89 -12.57 8.96
CA MET A 164 -19.99 -11.69 8.56
C MET A 164 -20.33 -11.84 7.07
N ASP A 165 -21.31 -11.06 6.61
CA ASP A 165 -21.71 -11.09 5.21
C ASP A 165 -20.52 -10.71 4.31
N CYS A 166 -20.20 -11.56 3.34
CA CYS A 166 -19.15 -11.30 2.37
C CYS A 166 -19.43 -10.03 1.55
N ALA A 167 -20.68 -9.56 1.41
CA ALA A 167 -20.94 -8.30 0.74
C ALA A 167 -20.42 -7.07 1.52
N ASP A 168 -20.17 -7.21 2.83
CA ASP A 168 -19.72 -6.10 3.68
C ASP A 168 -18.32 -5.64 3.29
N THR A 169 -18.14 -4.32 3.15
CA THR A 169 -16.83 -3.69 2.88
C THR A 169 -15.80 -4.00 3.96
N ALA A 170 -16.22 -4.26 5.20
CA ALA A 170 -15.35 -4.64 6.31
C ALA A 170 -14.74 -6.04 6.17
N THR A 171 -15.15 -6.83 5.18
CA THR A 171 -14.55 -8.15 4.85
C THR A 171 -13.43 -8.07 3.83
N PHE A 172 -13.14 -6.89 3.29
CA PHE A 172 -12.06 -6.72 2.33
C PHE A 172 -10.71 -6.90 3.01
N VAL A 173 -9.95 -7.87 2.54
CA VAL A 173 -8.62 -8.21 3.05
C VAL A 173 -7.54 -7.87 2.03
N LYS A 174 -6.42 -7.34 2.51
CA LYS A 174 -5.14 -7.34 1.80
C LYS A 174 -4.20 -8.33 2.47
N ILE A 175 -3.54 -9.17 1.68
CA ILE A 175 -2.64 -10.21 2.16
C ILE A 175 -1.24 -9.85 1.71
N TYR A 176 -0.31 -9.87 2.66
CA TYR A 176 1.09 -9.61 2.42
C TYR A 176 1.90 -10.85 2.78
N SER A 177 2.79 -11.27 1.89
CA SER A 177 3.80 -12.28 2.19
C SER A 177 4.92 -11.67 3.01
N MET A 178 5.49 -12.46 3.92
CA MET A 178 6.44 -12.05 4.94
C MET A 178 7.54 -13.10 5.09
N GLY A 179 8.79 -12.69 5.01
CA GLY A 179 9.97 -13.55 5.11
C GLY A 179 10.22 -14.38 3.84
N ASP A 180 11.46 -14.87 3.71
CA ASP A 180 11.87 -15.71 2.57
C ASP A 180 11.87 -17.21 2.94
N LYS A 181 12.19 -17.54 4.21
CA LYS A 181 12.36 -18.92 4.71
C LYS A 181 12.06 -19.02 6.22
N PRO A 182 10.87 -19.49 6.64
CA PRO A 182 9.70 -19.77 5.82
C PRO A 182 9.00 -18.48 5.36
N VAL A 183 8.27 -18.56 4.24
CA VAL A 183 7.29 -17.52 3.88
C VAL A 183 6.08 -17.68 4.78
N THR A 184 5.65 -16.57 5.37
CA THR A 184 4.42 -16.45 6.15
C THR A 184 3.56 -15.32 5.56
N TYR A 185 2.34 -15.17 6.05
CA TYR A 185 1.38 -14.20 5.52
C TYR A 185 0.71 -13.45 6.66
N ARG A 186 0.49 -12.14 6.46
CA ARG A 186 -0.39 -11.34 7.32
C ARG A 186 -1.65 -10.96 6.55
N PHE A 187 -2.77 -10.94 7.25
CA PHE A 187 -4.09 -10.66 6.70
C PHE A 187 -4.59 -9.34 7.25
N GLN A 188 -4.57 -8.29 6.44
CA GLN A 188 -4.95 -6.94 6.82
C GLN A 188 -6.43 -6.67 6.53
N LEU A 189 -7.19 -6.35 7.57
CA LEU A 189 -8.59 -5.91 7.53
C LEU A 189 -8.64 -4.46 8.03
N GLY A 190 -8.97 -3.52 7.14
CA GLY A 190 -8.85 -2.09 7.43
C GLY A 190 -7.40 -1.69 7.75
N ASN A 191 -7.17 -1.12 8.93
CA ASN A 191 -5.84 -0.73 9.44
C ASN A 191 -5.26 -1.73 10.45
N ARG A 192 -5.86 -2.93 10.58
CA ARG A 192 -5.46 -3.96 11.54
C ARG A 192 -5.18 -5.28 10.84
N VAL A 193 -4.56 -6.21 11.53
CA VAL A 193 -4.30 -7.56 11.04
C VAL A 193 -4.99 -8.61 11.89
N VAL A 194 -5.28 -9.77 11.30
CA VAL A 194 -5.71 -10.97 12.04
C VAL A 194 -4.64 -11.32 13.07
N ASP A 195 -5.07 -11.49 14.33
CA ASP A 195 -4.21 -11.55 15.50
C ASP A 195 -4.68 -12.64 16.47
N ILE A 196 -3.73 -13.35 17.08
CA ILE A 196 -4.02 -14.21 18.22
C ILE A 196 -3.70 -13.45 19.52
N PRO A 197 -4.71 -13.14 20.36
CA PRO A 197 -4.51 -12.33 21.56
C PRO A 197 -3.45 -12.88 22.50
N ASN A 198 -2.65 -11.96 23.05
CA ASN A 198 -1.58 -12.24 24.02
C ASN A 198 -0.52 -13.25 23.53
N GLU A 199 -0.35 -13.37 22.21
CA GLU A 199 0.50 -14.37 21.58
C GLU A 199 0.21 -15.82 22.01
N SER A 200 -1.02 -16.08 22.45
CA SER A 200 -1.37 -17.36 23.07
C SER A 200 -1.15 -18.54 22.14
N THR A 201 -0.61 -19.63 22.67
CA THR A 201 -0.49 -20.90 21.96
C THR A 201 -1.56 -21.91 22.36
N ALA A 202 -2.55 -21.50 23.15
CA ALA A 202 -3.62 -22.36 23.63
C ALA A 202 -4.72 -22.56 22.57
N ALA A 203 -5.26 -23.78 22.53
CA ALA A 203 -6.48 -24.09 21.79
C ALA A 203 -7.70 -23.36 22.38
N GLY A 204 -8.69 -23.08 21.55
CA GLY A 204 -9.94 -22.43 21.95
C GLY A 204 -9.85 -20.91 22.07
N VAL A 205 -8.69 -20.30 21.79
CA VAL A 205 -8.54 -18.85 21.80
C VAL A 205 -9.19 -18.25 20.54
N THR A 206 -10.15 -17.38 20.75
CA THR A 206 -10.77 -16.58 19.68
C THR A 206 -9.74 -15.58 19.12
N ALA A 207 -9.48 -15.68 17.81
CA ALA A 207 -8.69 -14.71 17.08
C ALA A 207 -9.41 -13.35 17.04
N SER A 208 -8.64 -12.27 16.98
CA SER A 208 -9.15 -10.90 16.91
C SER A 208 -8.43 -10.12 15.80
N THR A 209 -8.52 -8.80 15.83
CA THR A 209 -7.64 -7.94 15.03
C THR A 209 -6.78 -7.04 15.91
N TYR A 210 -5.52 -6.82 15.52
CA TYR A 210 -4.61 -5.92 16.23
C TYR A 210 -3.80 -5.02 15.29
N GLY A 211 -3.20 -3.97 15.85
CA GLY A 211 -2.21 -3.18 15.13
C GLY A 211 -1.02 -4.08 14.78
N TYR A 212 -0.53 -3.99 13.54
CA TYR A 212 0.58 -4.83 13.13
C TYR A 212 1.86 -4.48 13.90
N ASN A 213 2.45 -5.48 14.58
CA ASN A 213 3.67 -5.33 15.37
C ASN A 213 4.79 -6.28 14.92
N GLY A 214 4.58 -7.04 13.83
CA GLY A 214 5.58 -7.97 13.30
C GLY A 214 5.69 -9.30 14.08
N GLY A 215 4.90 -9.49 15.13
CA GLY A 215 4.91 -10.68 15.97
C GLY A 215 4.49 -11.95 15.22
N ALA A 216 5.05 -13.09 15.65
CA ALA A 216 4.74 -14.39 15.04
C ALA A 216 3.26 -14.78 15.16
N HIS A 217 2.55 -14.26 16.17
CA HIS A 217 1.12 -14.47 16.40
C HIS A 217 0.22 -13.76 15.38
N GLN A 218 0.77 -12.84 14.58
CA GLN A 218 0.09 -12.12 13.49
C GLN A 218 0.45 -12.67 12.09
N LYS A 219 1.17 -13.79 12.06
CA LYS A 219 1.68 -14.42 10.83
C LYS A 219 1.09 -15.81 10.69
N TYR A 220 0.77 -16.18 9.46
CA TYR A 220 0.12 -17.44 9.14
C TYR A 220 0.83 -18.15 7.99
N GLN A 221 0.92 -19.47 8.06
CA GLN A 221 1.31 -20.32 6.95
C GLN A 221 0.04 -20.78 6.22
N LEU A 222 0.09 -20.74 4.89
CA LEU A 222 -0.96 -21.28 4.03
C LEU A 222 -0.58 -22.71 3.68
N GLU A 223 -1.42 -23.66 4.04
CA GLU A 223 -1.26 -25.07 3.69
C GLU A 223 -2.37 -25.50 2.73
N ASP A 224 -2.09 -26.50 1.90
CA ASP A 224 -3.08 -27.07 0.99
C ASP A 224 -4.29 -27.59 1.78
N ALA A 225 -5.48 -27.17 1.34
CA ALA A 225 -6.72 -27.62 1.90
C ALA A 225 -7.05 -29.06 1.52
N GLY A 226 -6.40 -29.68 0.53
CA GLY A 226 -6.63 -31.09 0.17
C GLY A 226 -8.06 -31.36 -0.31
N VAL A 227 -8.72 -30.35 -0.88
CA VAL A 227 -10.09 -30.41 -1.39
C VAL A 227 -10.13 -29.89 -2.82
N ASN A 228 -11.11 -30.36 -3.60
CA ASN A 228 -11.32 -29.89 -4.98
C ASN A 228 -12.07 -28.54 -5.01
N THR A 229 -11.64 -27.58 -4.19
CA THR A 229 -12.15 -26.21 -4.19
C THR A 229 -11.00 -25.27 -4.55
N PRO A 230 -11.08 -24.56 -5.69
CA PRO A 230 -10.04 -23.62 -6.09
C PRO A 230 -9.80 -22.56 -5.03
N ASN A 231 -8.52 -22.21 -4.83
CA ASN A 231 -8.06 -21.21 -3.86
C ASN A 231 -8.46 -21.51 -2.40
N ALA A 232 -8.72 -22.79 -2.08
CA ALA A 232 -8.92 -23.22 -0.72
C ALA A 232 -7.57 -23.49 -0.02
N PHE A 233 -7.47 -23.11 1.25
CA PHE A 233 -6.27 -23.29 2.06
C PHE A 233 -6.64 -23.44 3.54
N LEU A 234 -5.69 -23.97 4.31
CA LEU A 234 -5.69 -23.91 5.76
C LEU A 234 -4.86 -22.72 6.23
N LEU A 235 -5.23 -22.14 7.37
CA LEU A 235 -4.51 -21.05 8.01
C LEU A 235 -3.87 -21.53 9.30
N LYS A 236 -2.57 -21.83 9.26
CA LYS A 236 -1.81 -22.22 10.46
C LYS A 236 -1.11 -21.00 11.05
N ASN A 237 -1.38 -20.68 12.30
CA ASN A 237 -0.69 -19.59 12.98
C ASN A 237 0.79 -19.95 13.19
N TYR A 238 1.68 -19.02 12.86
CA TYR A 238 3.12 -19.25 12.87
C TYR A 238 3.70 -19.37 14.29
N LYS A 239 3.09 -18.72 15.29
CA LYS A 239 3.52 -18.80 16.69
C LYS A 239 3.04 -20.09 17.36
N SER A 240 1.75 -20.40 17.25
CA SER A 240 1.15 -21.52 18.00
C SER A 240 1.22 -22.85 17.27
N GLY A 241 1.35 -22.85 15.94
CA GLY A 241 1.21 -24.04 15.11
C GLY A 241 -0.23 -24.58 15.03
N LEU A 242 -1.21 -23.87 15.59
CA LEU A 242 -2.62 -24.21 15.53
C LEU A 242 -3.28 -23.61 14.28
N TYR A 243 -4.45 -24.14 13.92
CA TYR A 243 -5.19 -23.75 12.72
C TYR A 243 -6.37 -22.84 13.08
N LEU A 244 -6.65 -21.86 12.23
CA LEU A 244 -7.87 -21.06 12.36
C LEU A 244 -9.09 -21.88 11.91
N GLN A 245 -10.08 -21.94 12.80
CA GLN A 245 -11.35 -22.64 12.65
C GLN A 245 -12.50 -21.64 12.71
N ALA A 246 -13.49 -21.79 11.83
CA ALA A 246 -14.77 -21.11 11.91
C ALA A 246 -15.66 -21.78 12.97
N VAL A 247 -16.10 -21.02 13.97
CA VAL A 247 -16.97 -21.51 15.04
C VAL A 247 -18.14 -20.53 15.23
N GLY A 248 -19.24 -20.78 14.53
CA GLY A 248 -20.38 -19.85 14.49
C GLY A 248 -19.95 -18.51 13.90
N LYS A 249 -20.07 -17.41 14.66
CA LYS A 249 -19.59 -16.09 14.23
C LYS A 249 -18.10 -15.83 14.49
N ASN A 250 -17.42 -16.71 15.22
CA ASN A 250 -16.05 -16.48 15.68
C ASN A 250 -15.03 -17.20 14.79
N VAL A 251 -13.80 -16.72 14.82
CA VAL A 251 -12.62 -17.43 14.31
C VAL A 251 -11.79 -17.83 15.51
N VAL A 252 -11.49 -19.12 15.67
CA VAL A 252 -10.82 -19.69 16.86
C VAL A 252 -9.60 -20.48 16.42
N GLN A 253 -8.47 -20.39 17.14
CA GLN A 253 -7.34 -21.27 16.88
C GLN A 253 -7.50 -22.61 17.60
N ASN A 254 -7.33 -23.72 16.88
CA ASN A 254 -7.47 -25.07 17.42
C ASN A 254 -6.51 -26.07 16.75
N PRO A 255 -6.19 -27.20 17.40
CA PRO A 255 -5.57 -28.33 16.72
C PRO A 255 -6.55 -28.87 15.66
N MET A 256 -6.01 -29.38 14.57
CA MET A 256 -6.80 -30.01 13.51
C MET A 256 -6.48 -31.52 13.47
N PRO A 257 -7.11 -32.34 14.34
CA PRO A 257 -6.83 -33.78 14.42
C PRO A 257 -7.33 -34.52 13.17
N SER A 258 -8.39 -34.01 12.55
CA SER A 258 -8.93 -34.47 11.28
C SER A 258 -9.33 -33.24 10.47
N ARG A 259 -9.21 -33.34 9.15
CA ARG A 259 -9.59 -32.27 8.24
C ARG A 259 -11.12 -32.15 8.15
N SER A 260 -11.63 -30.93 8.27
CA SER A 260 -13.05 -30.60 8.19
C SER A 260 -13.25 -29.20 7.62
N ASP A 261 -14.42 -28.95 7.01
CA ASP A 261 -14.74 -27.71 6.27
C ASP A 261 -14.67 -26.43 7.12
N ASP A 262 -14.77 -26.56 8.44
CA ASP A 262 -14.65 -25.46 9.39
C ASP A 262 -13.22 -24.96 9.59
N PHE A 263 -12.20 -25.74 9.20
CA PHE A 263 -10.81 -25.26 9.13
C PHE A 263 -10.41 -24.73 7.74
N ILE A 264 -11.27 -24.91 6.74
CA ILE A 264 -10.94 -24.58 5.35
C ILE A 264 -11.47 -23.21 4.98
N TRP A 265 -10.56 -22.41 4.45
CA TRP A 265 -10.82 -21.05 3.99
C TRP A 265 -10.63 -20.98 2.48
N LYS A 266 -11.35 -20.09 1.81
CA LYS A 266 -11.15 -19.78 0.41
C LYS A 266 -10.96 -18.28 0.24
N ILE A 267 -10.03 -17.89 -0.62
CA ILE A 267 -9.95 -16.51 -1.09
C ILE A 267 -10.85 -16.31 -2.31
N GLU A 268 -11.81 -15.38 -2.19
CA GLU A 268 -12.56 -14.82 -3.30
C GLU A 268 -11.84 -13.54 -3.75
N GLU A 269 -10.92 -13.71 -4.71
CA GLU A 269 -10.03 -12.64 -5.17
C GLU A 269 -10.79 -11.50 -5.85
N GLN A 270 -10.41 -10.27 -5.52
CA GLN A 270 -10.82 -9.09 -6.27
C GLN A 270 -9.62 -8.43 -6.92
N ARG A 271 -9.68 -8.28 -8.25
CA ARG A 271 -8.70 -7.47 -8.97
C ARG A 271 -8.84 -6.01 -8.54
N ALA A 272 -7.73 -5.30 -8.42
CA ALA A 272 -7.76 -3.87 -8.19
C ALA A 272 -8.56 -3.19 -9.30
N ASP A 273 -9.64 -2.50 -8.96
CA ASP A 273 -10.38 -1.70 -9.92
C ASP A 273 -9.44 -0.63 -10.46
N THR A 274 -9.26 -0.57 -11.78
CA THR A 274 -8.52 0.49 -12.50
C THR A 274 -9.27 1.84 -12.49
N ALA A 275 -10.08 2.09 -11.46
CA ALA A 275 -11.11 3.13 -11.43
C ALA A 275 -10.65 4.46 -10.80
N ASP A 276 -9.40 4.57 -10.35
CA ASP A 276 -8.82 5.88 -10.02
C ASP A 276 -8.44 6.61 -11.31
N LYS A 277 -9.41 7.33 -11.86
CA LYS A 277 -9.19 8.24 -12.98
C LYS A 277 -8.13 9.29 -12.60
N PRO A 278 -7.18 9.59 -13.49
CA PRO A 278 -6.07 10.49 -13.20
C PRO A 278 -6.55 11.91 -12.89
N VAL A 279 -6.10 12.48 -11.76
CA VAL A 279 -6.05 13.92 -11.60
C VAL A 279 -4.89 14.43 -12.45
N SER A 280 -5.21 15.01 -13.61
CA SER A 280 -4.25 15.63 -14.52
C SER A 280 -3.30 16.58 -13.77
N ILE A 281 -1.99 16.35 -13.94
CA ILE A 281 -0.90 17.21 -13.43
C ILE A 281 -0.86 18.57 -14.16
N SER A 282 -1.72 18.80 -15.17
CA SER A 282 -1.87 20.11 -15.80
C SER A 282 -3.15 20.82 -15.32
N LYS A 283 -2.99 21.78 -14.40
CA LYS A 283 -3.83 23.00 -14.17
C LYS A 283 -3.82 23.55 -12.73
N ARG A 284 -2.72 23.49 -11.98
CA ARG A 284 -2.50 24.47 -10.89
C ARG A 284 -1.52 25.55 -11.36
N ARG A 285 -2.08 26.56 -12.01
CA ARG A 285 -1.37 27.76 -12.47
C ARG A 285 -1.10 28.67 -11.26
N ILE A 286 0.15 29.10 -11.12
CA ILE A 286 0.63 30.20 -10.28
C ILE A 286 -0.26 31.43 -10.53
N PRO A 287 -0.68 32.20 -9.51
CA PRO A 287 -1.44 33.41 -9.74
C PRO A 287 -0.49 34.46 -10.30
N ASN A 288 -0.63 34.78 -11.58
CA ASN A 288 -0.22 36.10 -12.05
C ASN A 288 -1.15 36.62 -13.14
N LYS A 289 -1.41 37.92 -13.01
CA LYS A 289 -2.35 38.78 -13.73
C LYS A 289 -2.35 38.61 -15.25
N ASN A 290 -3.55 38.81 -15.79
CA ASN A 290 -3.90 39.32 -17.12
C ASN A 290 -3.36 38.53 -18.32
N LEU A 291 -4.28 37.88 -19.04
CA LEU A 291 -4.48 38.07 -20.48
C LEU A 291 -5.77 37.34 -20.85
N GLU A 292 -6.73 38.12 -21.34
CA GLU A 292 -7.90 37.64 -22.07
C GLU A 292 -7.43 36.88 -23.32
N GLU A 293 -7.93 35.67 -23.53
CA GLU A 293 -8.39 35.21 -24.84
C GLU A 293 -9.15 33.89 -24.70
N SER A 294 -10.40 33.91 -25.14
CA SER A 294 -11.33 32.78 -25.14
C SER A 294 -11.07 31.85 -26.33
N MET A 295 -10.93 30.54 -26.09
CA MET A 295 -11.11 29.53 -27.13
C MET A 295 -11.87 28.29 -26.60
N PRO A 296 -12.72 27.65 -27.43
CA PRO A 296 -13.80 26.80 -26.94
C PRO A 296 -13.37 25.34 -26.77
N GLU A 297 -13.81 24.69 -25.69
CA GLU A 297 -13.68 23.25 -25.48
C GLU A 297 -14.50 22.47 -26.53
N ARG A 298 -13.86 21.52 -27.21
CA ARG A 298 -14.55 20.50 -28.04
C ARG A 298 -14.70 19.23 -27.21
N LEU A 299 -15.94 18.82 -26.95
CA LEU A 299 -16.27 17.52 -26.35
C LEU A 299 -16.23 16.43 -27.44
N PHE A 300 -15.55 15.32 -27.14
CA PHE A 300 -15.55 14.09 -27.92
C PHE A 300 -16.38 13.03 -27.19
N ASP A 301 -17.11 12.19 -27.92
CA ASP A 301 -17.86 11.08 -27.34
C ASP A 301 -16.96 9.89 -26.97
N ALA A 302 -17.53 8.89 -26.29
CA ALA A 302 -16.83 7.70 -25.79
C ALA A 302 -16.26 6.76 -26.88
N LEU A 303 -16.33 7.16 -28.16
CA LEU A 303 -15.70 6.48 -29.29
C LEU A 303 -14.84 7.43 -30.16
N GLY A 304 -14.55 8.65 -29.68
CA GLY A 304 -13.52 9.52 -30.24
C GLY A 304 -13.89 10.30 -31.51
N ARG A 305 -15.18 10.52 -31.81
CA ARG A 305 -15.60 11.32 -32.99
C ARG A 305 -16.07 12.72 -32.60
N ALA A 306 -15.71 13.71 -33.44
CA ALA A 306 -16.11 15.11 -33.24
C ALA A 306 -17.55 15.34 -33.70
N ALA A 307 -18.47 15.63 -32.77
CA ALA A 307 -19.86 15.94 -33.09
C ALA A 307 -20.00 17.36 -33.69
N SER A 308 -20.64 17.46 -34.86
CA SER A 308 -20.91 18.73 -35.54
C SER A 308 -22.13 19.46 -34.95
N LYS A 309 -21.93 20.76 -34.69
CA LYS A 309 -22.87 21.84 -34.30
C LYS A 309 -24.37 21.69 -34.65
N ILE A 310 -25.23 21.96 -33.65
CA ILE A 310 -26.56 22.63 -33.82
C ILE A 310 -26.75 23.69 -32.69
N ARG A 311 -27.51 24.76 -33.01
CA ARG A 311 -27.52 26.12 -32.43
C ARG A 311 -28.32 26.34 -31.10
N ARG A 312 -27.80 27.29 -30.31
CA ARG A 312 -28.38 28.41 -29.49
C ARG A 312 -29.54 28.19 -28.50
N GLY A 313 -29.33 28.70 -27.26
CA GLY A 313 -30.40 29.13 -26.32
C GLY A 313 -29.90 29.63 -24.93
N VAL A 314 -29.63 30.94 -24.84
CA VAL A 314 -29.68 31.94 -23.72
C VAL A 314 -30.42 31.47 -22.41
N THR A 315 -30.05 31.73 -21.13
CA THR A 315 -29.57 32.93 -20.38
C THR A 315 -29.06 32.58 -18.97
N SER A 316 -28.24 33.46 -18.37
CA SER A 316 -27.72 33.46 -16.99
C SER A 316 -28.60 34.18 -15.96
N LYS A 317 -28.46 33.85 -14.66
CA LYS A 317 -28.61 34.84 -13.56
C LYS A 317 -27.74 34.51 -12.34
N LEU A 318 -26.82 35.44 -12.02
CA LEU A 318 -26.06 35.51 -10.76
C LEU A 318 -26.97 35.95 -9.61
N LEU A 319 -26.74 35.41 -8.40
CA LEU A 319 -26.98 36.11 -7.14
C LEU A 319 -25.78 35.90 -6.20
N LYS A 320 -25.37 37.03 -5.60
CA LYS A 320 -24.17 37.23 -4.79
C LYS A 320 -24.25 36.57 -3.41
N SER A 321 -23.07 36.28 -2.87
CA SER A 321 -22.74 36.02 -1.48
C SER A 321 -23.07 37.18 -0.54
N ASN A 322 -23.27 36.85 0.72
CA ASN A 322 -22.56 37.49 1.83
C ASN A 322 -21.52 36.49 2.35
#